data_AF-A0A4Q9FT24-F1
#
_entry.id   AF-A0A4Q9FT24-F1
#
_cell.length_a   1.000
_cell.length_b   1.000
_cell.length_c   1.000
_cell.angle_alpha   90.00
_cell.angle_beta   90.00
_cell.angle_gamma   90.00
#
_symmetry.space_group_name_H-M   'P 1'
#
loop_
_entity.id
_entity.type
_entity.pdbx_description
1 polymer ?
#
loop_
_entity_poly.entity_id
_entity_poly.type
_entity_poly.pdbx_seq_one_letter_code
_entity_poly.pdbx_strand_id
1 'polypeptide(L)'
;MLGVYSYYVKPNGALGFLIGTKFEKNHWWTNTYWVIGAPLFICFYYRQILNTEFFKKVLKYSSYLFFIFSICFVITNWEAFFHSFFIILNLTGAVLITISAVFFFVEILSSEDILVFYKSINFYITAVIFIWWLIITPLTFYDIYFKYEIGVGHIDKEFMFLRHKIYLFANIFMYLTYTFAFIWCKPENEL
;
A
#
# COMPACT_ATOMS: atom_id res chain seq x y z
N MET A 1 4.74 -11.03 -8.32
CA MET A 1 4.55 -12.16 -9.27
C MET A 1 3.10 -12.54 -9.48
N LEU A 2 2.25 -12.69 -8.45
CA LEU A 2 0.83 -13.07 -8.63
C LEU A 2 0.02 -12.08 -9.46
N GLY A 3 0.06 -10.77 -9.21
CA GLY A 3 -0.78 -9.79 -9.92
C GLY A 3 -0.60 -9.69 -11.45
N VAL A 4 0.44 -10.30 -12.04
CA VAL A 4 0.68 -10.32 -13.50
C VAL A 4 -0.10 -11.43 -14.20
N TYR A 5 -0.75 -12.33 -13.45
CA TYR A 5 -1.43 -13.48 -14.03
C TYR A 5 -2.49 -13.10 -15.07
N SER A 6 -3.15 -11.94 -14.91
CA SER A 6 -4.15 -11.42 -15.85
C SER A 6 -3.60 -11.22 -17.27
N TYR A 7 -2.28 -11.04 -17.43
CA TYR A 7 -1.64 -10.97 -18.74
C TYR A 7 -1.75 -12.30 -19.52
N TYR A 8 -1.85 -13.42 -18.82
CA TYR A 8 -1.97 -14.77 -19.39
C TYR A 8 -3.43 -15.21 -19.58
N VAL A 9 -4.40 -14.39 -19.15
CA VAL A 9 -5.84 -14.61 -19.35
C VAL A 9 -6.24 -14.06 -20.72
N LYS A 10 -5.95 -14.84 -21.77
CA LYS A 10 -6.23 -14.52 -23.19
C LYS A 10 -6.75 -15.77 -23.90
N PRO A 11 -7.50 -15.65 -25.01
CA PRO A 11 -8.16 -16.80 -25.66
C PRO A 11 -7.23 -17.98 -26.00
N ASN A 12 -5.92 -17.72 -26.20
CA ASN A 12 -4.88 -18.74 -26.43
C ASN A 12 -3.78 -18.75 -25.34
N GLY A 13 -4.04 -18.14 -24.18
CA GLY A 13 -3.10 -18.05 -23.06
C GLY A 13 -3.24 -19.23 -22.09
N ALA A 14 -2.20 -19.49 -21.30
CA ALA A 14 -2.18 -20.57 -20.30
C ALA A 14 -3.32 -20.47 -19.26
N LEU A 15 -3.85 -19.26 -19.04
CA LEU A 15 -4.97 -19.00 -18.12
C LEU A 15 -6.24 -18.54 -18.87
N GLY A 16 -6.39 -18.88 -20.16
CA GLY A 16 -7.55 -18.52 -20.97
C GLY A 16 -8.88 -19.04 -20.42
N PHE A 17 -8.86 -20.12 -19.64
CA PHE A 17 -10.05 -20.66 -18.96
C PHE A 17 -10.64 -19.73 -17.88
N LEU A 18 -9.92 -18.68 -17.46
CA LEU A 18 -10.40 -17.67 -16.51
C LEU A 18 -11.23 -16.56 -17.18
N ILE A 19 -11.29 -16.51 -18.51
CA ILE A 19 -12.09 -15.51 -19.24
C ILE A 19 -13.57 -15.68 -18.89
N GLY A 20 -14.24 -14.56 -18.57
CA GLY A 20 -15.63 -14.55 -18.13
C GLY A 20 -15.84 -14.98 -16.67
N THR A 21 -14.78 -15.29 -15.93
CA THR A 21 -14.86 -15.62 -14.50
C THR A 21 -14.57 -14.41 -13.62
N LYS A 22 -14.94 -14.49 -12.34
CA LYS A 22 -14.59 -13.48 -11.31
C LYS A 22 -13.08 -13.25 -11.16
N PHE A 23 -12.26 -14.20 -11.61
CA PHE A 23 -10.81 -14.14 -11.52
C PHE A 23 -10.14 -13.69 -12.82
N GLU A 24 -10.89 -13.22 -13.81
CA GLU A 24 -10.31 -12.71 -15.05
C GLU A 24 -9.32 -11.55 -14.80
N LYS A 25 -9.68 -10.67 -13.85
CA LYS A 25 -8.88 -9.51 -13.44
C LYS A 25 -8.32 -9.67 -12.03
N ASN A 26 -7.23 -8.97 -11.76
CA ASN A 26 -6.49 -9.05 -10.49
C ASN A 26 -7.01 -8.09 -9.39
N HIS A 27 -8.23 -7.56 -9.53
CA HIS A 27 -8.80 -6.60 -8.57
C HIS A 27 -8.93 -7.23 -7.18
N TRP A 28 -9.45 -8.45 -7.09
CA TRP A 28 -9.60 -9.18 -5.82
C TRP A 28 -8.26 -9.30 -5.08
N TRP A 29 -7.20 -9.72 -5.78
CA TRP A 29 -5.87 -9.89 -5.20
C TRP A 29 -5.29 -8.57 -4.72
N THR A 30 -5.44 -7.52 -5.52
CA THR A 30 -4.94 -6.18 -5.19
C THR A 30 -5.71 -5.58 -4.01
N ASN A 31 -7.04 -5.70 -4.01
CA ASN A 31 -7.90 -5.24 -2.93
C ASN A 31 -7.57 -5.97 -1.61
N THR A 32 -7.34 -7.29 -1.64
CA THR A 32 -6.95 -8.02 -0.43
C THR A 32 -5.55 -7.67 0.04
N TYR A 33 -4.54 -7.75 -0.84
CA TYR A 33 -3.15 -7.66 -0.42
C TYR A 33 -2.69 -6.21 -0.22
N TRP A 34 -2.90 -5.35 -1.21
CA TRP A 34 -2.38 -3.98 -1.20
C TRP A 34 -3.29 -3.00 -0.47
N VAL A 35 -4.61 -3.14 -0.63
CA VAL A 35 -5.56 -2.18 -0.06
C VAL A 35 -5.89 -2.51 1.40
N ILE A 36 -6.00 -3.79 1.76
CA ILE A 36 -6.35 -4.20 3.14
C ILE A 36 -5.13 -4.72 3.89
N GLY A 37 -4.42 -5.70 3.31
CA GLY A 37 -3.32 -6.41 3.96
C GLY A 37 -2.15 -5.50 4.32
N ALA A 38 -1.67 -4.68 3.37
CA ALA A 38 -0.50 -3.82 3.59
C ALA A 38 -0.73 -2.77 4.70
N PRO A 39 -1.82 -1.99 4.74
CA PRO A 39 -2.08 -1.08 5.86
C PRO A 39 -2.16 -1.79 7.21
N LEU A 40 -2.77 -2.97 7.28
CA LEU A 40 -2.85 -3.75 8.52
C LEU A 40 -1.48 -4.26 8.99
N PHE A 41 -0.68 -4.78 8.06
CA PHE A 41 0.68 -5.24 8.35
C PHE A 41 1.57 -4.09 8.81
N ILE A 42 1.50 -2.94 8.12
CA ILE A 42 2.23 -1.73 8.51
C ILE A 42 1.82 -1.31 9.91
N CYS A 43 0.52 -1.20 10.18
CA CYS A 43 0.03 -0.84 11.51
C CYS A 43 0.47 -1.86 12.58
N PHE A 44 0.50 -3.16 12.27
CA PHE A 44 1.07 -4.19 13.14
C PHE A 44 2.56 -3.95 13.42
N TYR A 45 3.36 -3.66 12.39
CA TYR A 45 4.78 -3.33 12.52
C TYR A 45 5.00 -2.13 13.44
N TYR A 46 4.29 -1.01 13.21
CA TYR A 46 4.46 0.19 14.04
C TYR A 46 4.08 -0.02 15.50
N ARG A 47 3.10 -0.88 15.78
CA ARG A 47 2.75 -1.24 17.16
C ARG A 47 3.89 -1.93 17.91
N GLN A 48 4.83 -2.58 17.20
CA GLN A 48 5.98 -3.24 17.81
C GLN A 48 7.15 -2.27 18.05
N ILE A 49 7.32 -1.26 17.19
CA ILE A 49 8.46 -0.34 17.28
C ILE A 49 8.19 0.91 18.11
N LEU A 50 6.91 1.33 18.24
CA LEU A 50 6.55 2.46 19.09
C LEU A 50 6.77 2.09 20.56
N ASN A 51 7.10 3.08 21.38
CA ASN A 51 7.27 2.95 22.83
C ASN A 51 6.07 3.51 23.58
N THR A 52 5.45 4.57 23.04
CA THR A 52 4.33 5.27 23.68
C THR A 52 3.06 4.40 23.68
N GLU A 53 2.65 3.95 24.86
CA GLU A 53 1.47 3.07 25.04
C GLU A 53 0.16 3.69 24.51
N PHE A 54 0.02 5.01 24.59
CA PHE A 54 -1.12 5.71 23.99
C PHE A 54 -1.15 5.54 22.47
N PHE A 55 -0.03 5.74 21.76
CA PHE A 55 0.06 5.56 20.32
C PHE A 55 -0.22 4.11 19.90
N LYS A 56 0.33 3.13 20.63
CA LYS A 56 0.05 1.71 20.39
C LYS A 56 -1.44 1.38 20.51
N LYS A 57 -2.11 1.92 21.53
CA LYS A 57 -3.56 1.71 21.75
C LYS A 57 -4.37 2.32 20.62
N VAL A 58 -4.09 3.57 20.23
CA VAL A 58 -4.78 4.22 19.11
C VAL A 58 -4.61 3.40 17.84
N LEU A 59 -3.38 3.00 17.47
CA LEU A 59 -3.14 2.16 16.29
C LEU A 59 -3.86 0.81 16.35
N LYS A 60 -3.89 0.15 17.52
CA LYS A 60 -4.60 -1.11 17.70
C LYS A 60 -6.09 -0.98 17.40
N TYR A 61 -6.75 0.02 17.98
CA TYR A 61 -8.19 0.22 17.78
C TYR A 61 -8.50 0.73 16.37
N SER A 62 -7.69 1.63 15.80
CA SER A 62 -7.82 2.08 14.41
C SER A 62 -7.65 0.93 13.42
N SER A 63 -6.70 0.01 13.66
CA SER A 63 -6.51 -1.19 12.84
C SER A 63 -7.71 -2.14 12.89
N TYR A 64 -8.28 -2.39 14.08
CA TYR A 64 -9.48 -3.21 14.19
C TYR A 64 -10.69 -2.57 13.53
N LEU A 65 -10.88 -1.26 13.71
CA LEU A 65 -11.95 -0.51 13.05
C LEU A 65 -11.81 -0.61 11.53
N PHE A 66 -10.61 -0.38 11.00
CA PHE A 66 -10.33 -0.49 9.56
C PHE A 66 -10.57 -1.92 9.03
N PHE A 67 -10.15 -2.95 9.77
CA PHE A 67 -10.35 -4.34 9.36
C PHE A 67 -11.84 -4.72 9.30
N ILE A 68 -12.60 -4.40 10.34
CA ILE A 68 -14.05 -4.65 10.39
C ILE A 68 -14.76 -3.89 9.26
N PHE A 69 -14.43 -2.60 9.11
CA PHE A 69 -14.95 -1.78 8.02
C PHE A 69 -14.66 -2.39 6.65
N SER A 70 -13.42 -2.86 6.42
CA SER A 70 -13.01 -3.48 5.17
C SER A 70 -13.79 -4.77 4.88
N ILE A 71 -13.99 -5.63 5.88
CA ILE A 71 -14.80 -6.86 5.73
C ILE A 71 -16.24 -6.52 5.39
N CYS A 72 -16.87 -5.63 6.15
CA CYS A 72 -18.25 -5.20 5.90
C CYS A 72 -18.39 -4.61 4.48
N PHE A 73 -17.46 -3.75 4.07
CA PHE A 73 -17.48 -3.12 2.76
C PHE A 73 -17.36 -4.15 1.62
N VAL A 74 -16.47 -5.14 1.76
CA VAL A 74 -16.30 -6.21 0.77
C VAL A 74 -17.54 -7.08 0.68
N ILE A 75 -18.16 -7.45 1.81
CA ILE A 75 -19.39 -8.27 1.83
C ILE A 75 -20.55 -7.53 1.16
N THR A 76 -20.75 -6.24 1.47
CA THR A 76 -21.81 -5.42 0.86
C THR A 76 -21.56 -5.16 -0.64
N ASN A 77 -20.31 -5.18 -1.09
CA ASN A 77 -19.92 -4.89 -2.48
C ASN A 77 -19.26 -6.11 -3.16
N TRP A 78 -19.79 -7.31 -2.93
CA TRP A 78 -19.15 -8.57 -3.31
C TRP A 78 -18.81 -8.68 -4.80
N GLU A 79 -19.71 -8.30 -5.70
CA GLU A 79 -19.42 -8.35 -7.14
C GLU A 79 -18.38 -7.30 -7.54
N ALA A 80 -18.49 -6.08 -7.00
CA ALA A 80 -17.54 -5.01 -7.29
C ALA A 80 -16.12 -5.35 -6.84
N PHE A 81 -15.96 -6.15 -5.79
CA PHE A 81 -14.66 -6.58 -5.26
C PHE A 81 -13.78 -7.31 -6.32
N PHE A 82 -14.41 -8.02 -7.26
CA PHE A 82 -13.73 -8.73 -8.34
C PHE A 82 -13.50 -7.87 -9.59
N HIS A 83 -14.21 -6.74 -9.73
CA HIS A 83 -14.27 -5.97 -10.96
C HIS A 83 -13.77 -4.52 -10.84
N SER A 84 -13.55 -4.01 -9.63
CA SER A 84 -13.08 -2.64 -9.39
C SER A 84 -12.12 -2.52 -8.22
N PHE A 85 -11.32 -1.46 -8.23
CA PHE A 85 -10.52 -1.06 -7.08
C PHE A 85 -11.34 -0.21 -6.13
N PHE A 86 -11.24 -0.48 -4.83
CA PHE A 86 -12.00 0.23 -3.81
C PHE A 86 -11.26 1.47 -3.32
N ILE A 87 -11.51 2.61 -3.98
CA ILE A 87 -10.93 3.92 -3.64
C ILE A 87 -11.15 4.26 -2.16
N ILE A 88 -12.37 4.01 -1.64
CA ILE A 88 -12.72 4.28 -0.24
C ILE A 88 -11.83 3.48 0.73
N LEU A 89 -11.60 2.19 0.47
CA LEU A 89 -10.71 1.38 1.29
C LEU A 89 -9.25 1.81 1.16
N ASN A 90 -8.84 2.25 -0.04
CA ASN A 90 -7.49 2.72 -0.27
C ASN A 90 -7.20 4.01 0.51
N LEU A 91 -8.15 4.94 0.54
CA LEU A 91 -8.04 6.19 1.31
C LEU A 91 -8.00 5.93 2.81
N THR A 92 -8.90 5.09 3.33
CA THR A 92 -8.91 4.78 4.77
C THR A 92 -7.66 4.00 5.19
N GLY A 93 -7.14 3.12 4.32
CA GLY A 93 -5.84 2.47 4.51
C GLY A 93 -4.67 3.46 4.53
N ALA A 94 -4.65 4.42 3.60
CA ALA A 94 -3.63 5.48 3.56
C ALA A 94 -3.67 6.38 4.81
N VAL A 95 -4.87 6.68 5.35
CA VAL A 95 -5.02 7.38 6.63
C VAL A 95 -4.40 6.58 7.78
N LEU A 96 -4.64 5.26 7.84
CA LEU A 96 -4.04 4.40 8.87
C LEU A 96 -2.51 4.39 8.81
N ILE A 97 -1.94 4.35 7.61
CA ILE A 97 -0.48 4.41 7.39
C ILE A 97 0.06 5.78 7.78
N THR A 98 -0.66 6.85 7.43
CA THR A 98 -0.30 8.23 7.79
C THR A 98 -0.26 8.40 9.31
N ILE A 99 -1.27 7.92 10.03
CA ILE A 99 -1.29 7.95 11.51
C ILE A 99 -0.09 7.19 12.07
N SER A 100 0.22 6.01 11.50
CA SER A 100 1.36 5.19 11.93
C SER A 100 2.69 5.94 11.78
N ALA A 101 2.93 6.55 10.62
CA ALA A 101 4.12 7.33 10.35
C ALA A 101 4.22 8.59 11.23
N VAL A 102 3.11 9.32 11.39
CA VAL A 102 3.06 10.53 12.24
C VAL A 102 3.37 10.20 13.70
N PHE A 103 2.80 9.14 14.26
CA PHE A 103 3.10 8.73 15.63
C PHE A 103 4.56 8.38 15.82
N PHE A 104 5.15 7.68 14.86
CA PHE A 104 6.57 7.36 14.91
C PHE A 104 7.45 8.62 14.84
N PHE A 105 7.15 9.56 13.94
CA PHE A 105 7.89 10.82 13.86
C PHE A 105 7.74 11.67 15.13
N VAL A 106 6.52 11.77 15.68
CA VAL A 106 6.28 12.51 16.92
C VAL A 106 7.06 11.89 18.08
N GLU A 107 7.13 10.56 18.15
CA GLU A 107 7.88 9.87 19.21
C GLU A 107 9.38 10.15 19.11
N ILE A 108 9.98 10.04 17.92
CA ILE A 108 11.40 10.39 17.70
C ILE A 108 11.67 11.85 18.02
N LEU A 109 10.79 12.77 17.59
CA LEU A 109 10.96 14.20 17.83
C LEU A 109 10.88 14.55 19.32
N SER A 110 10.18 13.73 20.10
CA SER A 110 10.01 13.94 21.54
C SER A 110 11.00 13.15 22.39
N SER A 111 11.83 12.28 21.78
CA SER A 111 12.82 11.48 22.50
C SER A 111 14.22 12.07 22.41
N GLU A 112 15.10 11.62 23.31
CA GLU A 112 16.53 11.96 23.27
C GLU A 112 17.22 11.40 22.01
N ASP A 113 16.57 10.45 21.32
CA ASP A 113 17.06 9.82 20.09
C ASP A 113 17.00 10.75 18.87
N ILE A 114 16.39 11.94 19.00
CA ILE A 114 16.42 12.97 17.94
C ILE A 114 17.85 13.35 17.53
N LEU A 115 18.86 13.10 18.36
CA LEU A 115 20.27 13.36 17.98
C LEU A 115 20.88 12.23 17.14
N VAL A 116 20.24 11.06 17.10
CA VAL A 116 20.75 9.84 16.44
C VAL A 116 19.75 9.19 15.47
N PHE A 117 18.59 9.81 15.21
CA PHE A 117 17.55 9.26 14.32
C PHE A 117 18.06 8.85 12.94
N TYR A 118 19.06 9.58 12.40
CA TYR A 118 19.66 9.30 11.10
C TYR A 118 20.42 7.97 11.04
N LYS A 119 20.66 7.32 12.19
CA LYS A 119 21.22 5.98 12.30
C LYS A 119 20.16 4.90 12.46
N SER A 120 18.91 5.23 12.74
CA SER A 120 17.84 4.24 12.91
C SER A 120 17.28 3.79 11.57
N ILE A 121 17.23 2.47 11.36
CA ILE A 121 16.62 1.86 10.18
C ILE A 121 15.11 2.17 10.11
N ASN A 122 14.45 2.21 11.27
CA ASN A 122 13.02 2.47 11.38
C ASN A 122 12.66 3.86 10.83
N PHE A 123 13.57 4.84 10.97
CA PHE A 123 13.38 6.18 10.41
C PHE A 123 13.32 6.17 8.88
N TYR A 124 14.29 5.54 8.21
CA TYR A 124 14.28 5.43 6.75
C TYR A 124 13.09 4.63 6.24
N ILE A 125 12.77 3.51 6.91
CA ILE A 125 11.58 2.71 6.57
C ILE A 125 10.32 3.58 6.63
N THR A 126 10.17 4.35 7.71
CA THR A 126 8.99 5.20 7.92
C THR A 126 8.88 6.31 6.91
N ALA A 127 9.97 7.06 6.68
CA ALA A 127 9.99 8.15 5.70
C ALA A 127 9.63 7.67 4.29
N VAL A 128 10.20 6.55 3.87
CA VAL A 128 9.95 5.99 2.53
C VAL A 128 8.53 5.47 2.38
N ILE A 129 8.00 4.72 3.37
CA ILE A 129 6.61 4.23 3.33
C ILE A 129 5.65 5.42 3.25
N PHE A 130 5.90 6.45 4.06
CA PHE A 130 5.07 7.65 4.10
C PHE A 130 5.08 8.40 2.76
N ILE A 131 6.27 8.66 2.20
CA ILE A 131 6.41 9.31 0.89
C ILE A 131 5.75 8.48 -0.21
N TRP A 132 5.97 7.16 -0.22
CA TRP A 132 5.40 6.28 -1.24
C TRP A 132 3.88 6.33 -1.22
N TRP A 133 3.25 6.20 -0.05
CA TRP A 133 1.79 6.27 0.06
C TRP A 133 1.23 7.66 -0.26
N LEU A 134 1.97 8.73 0.06
CA LEU A 134 1.60 10.10 -0.29
C LEU A 134 1.61 10.34 -1.81
N ILE A 135 2.53 9.70 -2.54
CA ILE A 135 2.60 9.76 -4.02
C ILE A 135 1.52 8.87 -4.66
N ILE A 136 1.34 7.64 -4.15
CA ILE A 136 0.51 6.63 -4.81
C ILE A 136 -0.99 6.83 -4.56
N THR A 137 -1.39 7.30 -3.37
CA THR A 137 -2.81 7.46 -3.02
C THR A 137 -3.56 8.38 -3.98
N PRO A 138 -3.06 9.59 -4.32
CA PRO A 138 -3.74 10.49 -5.26
C PRO A 138 -3.94 9.90 -6.65
N LEU A 139 -3.04 9.03 -7.11
CA LEU A 139 -3.13 8.38 -8.42
C LEU A 139 -4.38 7.50 -8.54
N THR A 140 -4.90 6.99 -7.43
CA THR A 140 -6.08 6.11 -7.46
C THR A 140 -7.38 6.83 -7.78
N PHE A 141 -7.47 8.15 -7.58
CA PHE A 141 -8.60 8.95 -8.07
C PHE A 141 -8.65 9.03 -9.59
N TYR A 142 -7.50 8.92 -10.25
CA TYR A 142 -7.38 8.98 -11.70
C TYR A 142 -7.60 7.61 -12.37
N ASP A 143 -7.93 6.56 -11.61
CA ASP A 143 -8.32 5.26 -12.17
C ASP A 143 -9.59 5.35 -13.04
N ILE A 144 -10.38 6.42 -12.90
CA ILE A 144 -11.56 6.71 -13.74
C ILE A 144 -11.17 6.87 -15.22
N TYR A 145 -9.98 7.42 -15.49
CA TYR A 145 -9.45 7.58 -16.86
C TYR A 145 -8.90 6.28 -17.45
N PHE A 146 -8.95 5.19 -16.69
CA PHE A 146 -8.34 3.90 -17.00
C PHE A 146 -9.36 2.80 -17.28
N LYS A 147 -10.67 3.10 -17.42
CA LYS A 147 -11.72 2.08 -17.61
C LYS A 147 -11.38 1.11 -18.75
N TYR A 148 -10.80 -0.01 -18.36
CA TYR A 148 -10.39 -1.11 -19.22
C TYR A 148 -11.64 -1.94 -19.50
N GLU A 149 -12.49 -1.44 -20.40
CA GLU A 149 -13.47 -2.26 -21.08
C GLU A 149 -12.76 -2.98 -22.23
N ILE A 150 -12.76 -4.31 -22.17
CA ILE A 150 -12.24 -5.15 -23.23
C ILE A 150 -13.14 -4.91 -24.46
N GLY A 151 -12.63 -4.17 -25.45
CA GLY A 151 -13.36 -3.87 -26.69
C GLY A 151 -13.93 -2.44 -26.82
N VAL A 152 -13.79 -1.56 -25.82
CA VAL A 152 -14.25 -0.15 -25.90
C VAL A 152 -13.05 0.80 -25.81
N GLY A 153 -12.80 1.52 -26.90
CA GLY A 153 -11.49 2.01 -27.29
C GLY A 153 -11.10 3.44 -26.85
N HIS A 154 -11.27 3.80 -25.58
CA HIS A 154 -10.70 5.07 -25.08
C HIS A 154 -9.88 4.87 -23.81
N ILE A 155 -8.68 4.31 -24.01
CA ILE A 155 -7.63 4.28 -23.01
C ILE A 155 -6.76 5.52 -23.24
N ASP A 156 -6.66 6.41 -22.25
CA ASP A 156 -5.67 7.48 -22.27
C ASP A 156 -4.27 6.85 -22.07
N LYS A 157 -3.58 6.65 -23.19
CA LYS A 157 -2.25 6.04 -23.23
C LYS A 157 -1.19 6.92 -22.57
N GLU A 158 -1.36 8.25 -22.61
CA GLU A 158 -0.41 9.19 -22.02
C GLU A 158 -0.49 9.14 -20.49
N PHE A 159 -1.72 9.17 -19.96
CA PHE A 159 -1.94 9.01 -18.53
C PHE A 159 -1.43 7.63 -18.02
N MET A 160 -1.67 6.56 -18.78
CA MET A 160 -1.15 5.23 -18.44
C MET A 160 0.37 5.21 -18.33
N PHE A 161 1.05 5.80 -19.32
CA PHE A 161 2.51 5.86 -19.33
C PHE A 161 3.06 6.70 -18.17
N LEU A 162 2.42 7.85 -17.89
CA LEU A 162 2.77 8.70 -16.76
C LEU A 162 2.62 7.95 -15.44
N ARG A 163 1.48 7.31 -15.21
CA ARG A 163 1.25 6.49 -14.01
C ARG A 163 2.32 5.40 -13.88
N HIS A 164 2.59 4.65 -14.94
CA HIS A 164 3.59 3.59 -14.90
C HIS A 164 4.98 4.14 -14.51
N LYS A 165 5.38 5.29 -15.07
CA LYS A 165 6.61 5.98 -14.69
C LYS A 165 6.62 6.37 -13.21
N ILE A 166 5.54 6.96 -12.70
CA ILE A 166 5.46 7.37 -11.28
C ILE A 166 5.63 6.15 -10.35
N TYR A 167 4.91 5.05 -10.62
CA TYR A 167 5.07 3.82 -9.84
C TYR A 167 6.49 3.25 -9.94
N LEU A 168 7.10 3.27 -11.12
CA LEU A 168 8.47 2.82 -11.33
C LEU A 168 9.47 3.66 -10.52
N PHE A 169 9.40 4.99 -10.61
CA PHE A 169 10.26 5.89 -9.86
C PHE A 169 10.05 5.77 -8.35
N ALA A 170 8.81 5.69 -7.87
CA ALA A 170 8.50 5.51 -6.46
C ALA A 170 9.06 4.20 -5.91
N ASN A 171 8.96 3.10 -6.67
CA ASN A 171 9.52 1.81 -6.27
C ASN A 171 11.05 1.81 -6.31
N ILE A 172 11.69 2.39 -7.34
CA ILE A 172 13.14 2.53 -7.41
C ILE A 172 13.65 3.33 -6.22
N PHE A 173 13.03 4.49 -5.93
CA PHE A 173 13.36 5.32 -4.78
C PHE A 173 13.23 4.54 -3.46
N MET A 174 12.14 3.80 -3.30
CA MET A 174 11.89 2.98 -2.11
C MET A 174 12.98 1.92 -1.92
N TYR A 175 13.25 1.10 -2.93
CA TYR A 175 14.22 0.02 -2.82
C TYR A 175 15.64 0.53 -2.64
N LEU A 176 16.05 1.58 -3.35
CA LEU A 176 17.38 2.18 -3.17
C LEU A 176 17.55 2.71 -1.75
N THR A 177 16.54 3.38 -1.20
CA THR A 177 16.61 3.92 0.16
C THR A 177 16.64 2.80 1.21
N TYR A 178 15.88 1.71 1.01
CA TYR A 178 15.96 0.55 1.90
C TYR A 178 17.33 -0.12 1.83
N THR A 179 17.87 -0.36 0.63
CA THR A 179 19.22 -0.90 0.46
C THR A 179 20.26 -0.01 1.15
N PHE A 180 20.17 1.31 0.97
CA PHE A 180 21.03 2.25 1.67
C PHE A 180 20.88 2.15 3.19
N ALA A 181 19.66 2.14 3.71
CA ALA A 181 19.40 2.05 5.15
C ALA A 181 19.95 0.75 5.76
N PHE A 182 19.80 -0.39 5.07
CA PHE A 182 20.36 -1.67 5.52
C PHE A 182 21.89 -1.70 5.54
N ILE A 183 22.56 -0.96 4.65
CA ILE A 183 24.03 -0.87 4.60
C ILE A 183 24.55 0.13 5.64
N TRP A 184 23.86 1.26 5.81
CA TRP A 184 24.32 2.38 6.62
C TRP A 184 23.96 2.27 8.11
N CYS A 185 22.76 1.78 8.42
CA CYS A 185 22.28 1.68 9.79
C CYS A 185 22.83 0.42 10.47
N LYS A 186 23.39 0.58 11.68
CA LYS A 186 23.77 -0.55 12.51
C LYS A 186 22.53 -1.21 13.14
N PRO A 187 22.54 -2.53 13.39
CA PRO A 187 21.45 -3.19 14.09
C PRO A 187 21.27 -2.60 15.49
N GLU A 188 20.02 -2.34 15.89
CA GLU A 188 19.63 -1.76 17.18
C GLU A 188 20.04 -2.63 18.41
N ASN A 189 20.62 -3.82 18.20
CA ASN A 189 21.04 -4.76 19.25
C ASN A 189 22.54 -4.70 19.62
N GLU A 190 23.31 -3.71 19.15
CA GLU A 190 24.74 -3.54 19.49
C GLU A 190 25.04 -2.30 20.37
N LEU A 191 24.09 -1.86 21.20
CA LEU A 191 24.29 -0.82 22.23
C LEU A 191 24.25 -1.41 23.64
#